data_AF-A0A1X2EVL4-F1
#
_entry.id   AF-A0A1X2EVL4-F1
#
_cell.length_a   1.000
_cell.length_b   1.000
_cell.length_c   1.000
_cell.angle_alpha   90.00
_cell.angle_beta   90.00
_cell.angle_gamma   90.00
#
_symmetry.space_group_name_H-M   'P 1'
#
loop_
_entity.id
_entity.type
_entity.pdbx_description
1 polymer ?
#
loop_
_entity_poly.entity_id
_entity_poly.type
_entity_poly.pdbx_seq_one_letter_code
_entity_poly.pdbx_strand_id
1 'polypeptide(L)' 'MSSRPDAIECPTCSGPARRTIGAPSLGRGSSSAMALQDTTRATADKPAVVAAPAPATRRQKITTNPLHQKLPRP' A
#
# COMPACT_ATOMS: atom_id res chain seq x y z
N MET A 1 -6.00 -31.49 -22.30
CA MET A 1 -5.11 -30.70 -21.41
C MET A 1 -3.78 -30.49 -22.14
N SER A 2 -3.36 -29.25 -22.39
CA SER A 2 -2.04 -29.00 -22.98
C SER A 2 -0.97 -29.05 -21.90
N SER A 3 0.02 -29.92 -22.05
CA SER A 3 1.24 -29.87 -21.26
C SER A 3 2.09 -28.67 -21.71
N ARG A 4 2.57 -27.88 -20.76
CA ARG A 4 3.46 -26.74 -21.03
C ARG A 4 4.80 -26.96 -20.31
N PRO A 5 5.94 -26.85 -21.01
CA PRO A 5 7.25 -27.16 -20.43
C PRO A 5 7.68 -26.15 -19.35
N ASP A 6 8.50 -26.63 -18.41
CA ASP A 6 9.05 -25.85 -17.29
C ASP A 6 10.34 -25.11 -17.66
N ALA A 7 10.97 -25.45 -18.77
CA ALA A 7 12.13 -24.77 -19.31
C ALA A 7 12.06 -24.70 -20.84
N ILE A 8 12.54 -23.60 -21.39
CA ILE A 8 12.73 -23.40 -22.83
C ILE A 8 14.13 -22.84 -23.08
N GLU A 9 14.59 -22.91 -24.32
CA GLU A 9 15.78 -22.17 -24.75
C GLU A 9 15.42 -20.70 -24.98
N CYS A 10 16.24 -19.80 -24.46
CA CYS A 10 16.05 -18.37 -24.66
C CYS A 10 16.29 -18.02 -26.14
N PRO A 11 15.33 -17.42 -26.87
CA PRO A 11 15.50 -17.08 -28.28
C PRO A 11 16.55 -15.97 -28.52
N THR A 12 16.99 -15.28 -27.47
CA THR A 12 17.97 -14.19 -27.56
C THR A 12 19.39 -14.64 -27.24
N CYS A 13 19.59 -15.46 -26.21
CA CYS A 13 20.92 -15.84 -25.74
C CYS A 13 21.20 -17.34 -25.73
N SER A 14 20.27 -18.18 -26.20
CA SER A 14 20.35 -19.66 -26.22
C SER A 14 20.57 -20.34 -24.85
N GLY A 15 20.57 -19.57 -23.76
CA GLY A 15 20.67 -20.12 -22.41
C GLY A 15 19.36 -20.77 -21.92
N PRO A 16 19.42 -21.59 -20.85
CA PRO A 16 18.25 -22.22 -20.27
C PRO A 16 17.35 -21.18 -19.57
N ALA A 17 16.14 -20.96 -20.09
CA ALA A 17 15.13 -20.10 -19.49
C ALA A 17 14.12 -20.94 -18.72
N ARG A 18 14.20 -20.89 -17.38
CA ARG A 18 13.27 -21.60 -16.48
C ARG A 18 11.98 -20.80 -16.30
N ARG A 19 10.86 -21.52 -16.17
CA ARG A 19 9.57 -20.93 -15.84
C ARG A 19 9.62 -20.39 -14.41
N THR A 20 9.43 -19.09 -14.26
CA THR A 20 9.15 -18.47 -12.97
C THR A 20 7.63 -18.42 -12.77
N ILE A 21 7.20 -18.56 -11.51
CA ILE A 21 5.79 -18.33 -11.16
C ILE A 21 5.55 -16.83 -11.34
N GLY A 22 4.90 -16.46 -12.45
CA GLY A 22 4.35 -15.12 -12.61
C GLY A 22 3.34 -14.86 -11.50
N ALA A 23 3.17 -13.63 -11.08
CA ALA A 23 2.28 -13.31 -9.98
C ALA A 23 0.87 -13.01 -10.52
N PRO A 24 0.00 -14.03 -10.69
CA PRO A 24 -1.17 -13.98 -11.57
C PRO A 24 -2.32 -13.14 -10.96
N SER A 25 -2.11 -12.67 -9.74
CA SER A 25 -3.03 -11.89 -8.93
C SER A 25 -2.44 -10.54 -8.48
N LEU A 26 -1.22 -10.16 -8.89
CA LEU A 26 -0.77 -8.78 -8.69
C LEU A 26 -1.72 -7.87 -9.46
N GLY A 27 -2.54 -7.11 -8.73
CA GLY A 27 -3.57 -6.25 -9.30
C GLY A 27 -4.98 -6.86 -9.38
N ARG A 28 -5.23 -8.09 -8.89
CA ARG A 28 -6.61 -8.55 -8.66
C ARG A 28 -7.20 -7.80 -7.47
N GLY A 29 -7.92 -6.72 -7.79
CA GLY A 29 -8.60 -5.86 -6.83
C GLY A 29 -7.83 -4.59 -6.57
N SER A 30 -8.56 -3.47 -6.55
CA SER A 30 -8.12 -2.15 -6.09
C SER A 30 -7.78 -2.19 -4.60
N SER A 31 -6.76 -2.96 -4.23
CA SER A 31 -6.32 -3.09 -2.85
C SER A 31 -5.82 -1.73 -2.36
N SER A 32 -6.01 -1.47 -1.07
CA SER A 32 -5.49 -0.25 -0.44
C SER A 32 -3.99 -0.09 -0.65
N ALA A 33 -3.23 -1.20 -0.65
CA ALA A 33 -1.79 -1.19 -0.90
C ALA A 33 -1.45 -0.71 -2.31
N MET A 34 -2.20 -1.14 -3.33
CA MET A 34 -1.97 -0.71 -4.71
C MET A 34 -2.40 0.75 -4.93
N ALA A 35 -3.52 1.15 -4.35
CA ALA A 35 -3.95 2.55 -4.35
C ALA A 35 -2.93 3.48 -3.65
N LEU A 36 -2.29 3.02 -2.57
CA LEU A 36 -1.21 3.75 -1.89
C LEU A 36 0.02 3.94 -2.79
N GLN A 37 0.38 2.94 -3.60
CA GLN A 37 1.48 3.06 -4.55
C GLN A 37 1.14 4.09 -5.64
N ASP A 38 -0.06 4.00 -6.22
CA ASP A 38 -0.50 4.91 -7.29
C ASP A 38 -0.62 6.36 -6.79
N THR A 39 -1.18 6.57 -5.60
CA THR A 39 -1.26 7.89 -4.98
C THR A 39 0.11 8.47 -4.68
N THR A 40 1.06 7.66 -4.19
CA THR A 40 2.45 8.10 -3.96
C THR A 40 3.15 8.48 -5.26
N ARG A 41 2.92 7.74 -6.35
CA ARG A 41 3.48 8.10 -7.66
C ARG A 41 2.89 9.41 -8.19
N ALA A 42 1.59 9.62 -8.00
CA ALA A 42 0.89 10.82 -8.48
C ALA A 42 1.37 12.12 -7.81
N THR A 43 1.92 12.08 -6.59
CA THR A 43 2.40 13.30 -5.91
C THR A 43 3.61 13.93 -6.57
N ALA A 44 4.38 13.17 -7.38
CA ALA A 44 5.51 13.70 -8.12
C ALA A 44 5.08 14.72 -9.20
N ASP A 45 3.97 14.46 -9.88
CA ASP A 45 3.45 15.31 -10.95
C ASP A 45 2.37 16.29 -10.45
N LYS A 46 1.55 15.85 -9.49
CA LYS A 46 0.38 16.59 -8.98
C LYS A 46 0.29 16.43 -7.47
N PRO A 47 1.12 17.16 -6.70
CA PRO A 47 1.04 17.13 -5.25
C PRO A 47 -0.33 17.64 -4.79
N ALA A 48 -0.99 16.91 -3.91
CA ALA A 48 -2.26 17.32 -3.33
C ALA A 48 -2.03 18.50 -2.37
N VAL A 49 -2.39 19.71 -2.80
CA VAL A 49 -2.37 20.89 -1.93
C VAL A 49 -3.58 20.81 -1.01
N VAL A 50 -3.31 20.64 0.29
CA VAL A 50 -4.35 20.48 1.31
C VAL A 50 -4.93 21.86 1.64
N ALA A 51 -6.16 22.13 1.20
CA ALA A 51 -6.85 23.39 1.47
C ALA A 51 -7.35 23.54 2.91
N ALA A 52 -7.53 22.41 3.61
CA ALA A 52 -7.93 22.37 5.02
C ALA A 52 -7.45 21.07 5.67
N PRO A 53 -7.14 21.07 6.99
CA PRO A 53 -6.74 19.87 7.71
C PRO A 53 -7.73 18.72 7.52
N ALA A 54 -7.24 17.49 7.49
CA ALA A 54 -8.11 16.32 7.42
C ALA A 54 -9.12 16.33 8.58
N PRO A 55 -10.38 15.93 8.34
CA PRO A 55 -11.40 15.91 9.38
C PRO A 55 -10.94 15.00 10.53
N ALA A 56 -11.13 15.47 11.77
CA ALA A 56 -10.72 14.74 12.95
C ALA A 56 -11.40 13.35 12.98
N THR A 57 -10.61 12.30 12.79
CA THR A 57 -11.14 10.95 12.59
C THR A 57 -11.64 10.30 13.88
N ARG A 58 -11.16 10.77 15.04
CA ARG A 58 -11.65 10.33 16.37
C ARG A 58 -11.57 11.46 17.39
N ARG A 59 -12.64 11.62 18.16
CA ARG A 59 -12.60 12.40 19.40
C ARG A 59 -11.71 11.69 20.41
N GLN A 60 -10.77 12.42 21.02
CA GLN A 60 -10.01 11.88 22.14
C GLN A 60 -10.96 11.57 23.30
N LYS A 61 -10.76 10.42 23.95
CA LYS A 61 -11.52 10.06 25.15
C LYS A 61 -11.10 10.99 26.28
N ILE A 62 -12.01 11.87 26.69
CA ILE A 62 -11.83 12.66 27.91
C ILE A 62 -12.05 11.72 29.09
N THR A 63 -11.07 11.66 29.97
CA THR A 63 -11.11 10.85 31.18
C THR A 63 -11.67 11.68 32.33
N THR A 64 -12.79 11.22 32.89
CA THR A 64 -13.52 11.88 33.98
C THR A 64 -13.01 11.47 35.37
N ASN A 65 -11.76 10.99 35.47
CA ASN A 65 -11.19 10.55 36.74
C ASN A 65 -11.08 11.74 37.72
N PRO A 66 -11.73 11.68 38.90
CA PRO A 66 -11.69 12.78 39.87
C PRO A 66 -10.29 13.06 40.42
N LEU A 67 -9.36 12.10 40.36
CA LEU A 67 -7.97 12.28 40.79
C LEU A 67 -7.21 13.32 39.96
N HIS A 68 -7.64 13.62 38.73
CA HIS A 68 -7.01 14.66 37.90
C HIS A 68 -7.13 16.06 38.50
N GLN A 69 -8.09 16.30 39.39
CA GLN A 69 -8.22 17.58 40.10
C GLN A 69 -7.04 17.87 41.04
N LYS A 70 -6.28 16.83 41.43
CA LYS A 70 -5.13 16.93 42.33
C LYS A 70 -3.81 17.17 41.60
N LEU A 71 -3.80 17.14 40.26
CA LEU A 71 -2.59 17.40 39.49
C LEU A 71 -2.24 18.90 39.52
N PRO A 72 -0.95 19.25 39.55
CA PRO A 72 -0.52 20.64 39.40
C PRO A 72 -1.04 21.19 38.07
N ARG A 73 -1.66 22.37 38.12
CA ARG A 73 -2.15 23.02 36.90
C ARG A 73 -0.98 23.72 36.20
N PRO A 74 -0.82 23.54 34.88
CA PRO A 74 0.13 24.31 34.09
C PRO A 74 -0.31 25.78 33.98
#